data_AF-A0A7Y3ENE5-F1
#
_entry.id   AF-A0A7Y3ENE5-F1
#
_cell.length_a   1.000
_cell.length_b   1.000
_cell.length_c   1.000
_cell.angle_alpha   90.00
_cell.angle_beta   90.00
_cell.angle_gamma   90.00
#
_symmetry.space_group_name_H-M   'P 1'
#
loop_
_entity.id
_entity.type
_entity.pdbx_description
1 polymer ?
#
loop_
_entity_poly.entity_id
_entity_poly.type
_entity_poly.pdbx_seq_one_letter_code
_entity_poly.pdbx_strand_id
1 'polypeptide(L)' 'ICLSSAVTEFEKALILQSLEKTEWVKNKAAKLLHLNRTTLVEKIKRHHLHQMSA' A
#
# COMPACT_ATOMS: atom_id res chain seq x y z
N ILE A 1 -2.54 -22.32 -6.81
CA ILE A 1 -2.24 -20.90 -6.53
C ILE A 1 -3.51 -20.13 -6.84
N CYS A 2 -4.21 -19.61 -5.83
CA CYS A 2 -5.46 -18.88 -6.05
C CYS A 2 -5.16 -17.48 -6.56
N LEU A 3 -5.90 -17.04 -7.59
CA LEU A 3 -5.81 -15.69 -8.15
C LEU A 3 -5.88 -14.60 -7.06
N SER A 4 -6.72 -14.83 -6.04
CA SER A 4 -6.92 -13.93 -4.91
C SER A 4 -5.63 -13.64 -4.12
N SER A 5 -4.76 -14.64 -3.96
CA SER A 5 -3.49 -14.49 -3.23
C SER A 5 -2.50 -13.67 -4.04
N ALA A 6 -2.37 -13.97 -5.34
CA ALA A 6 -1.50 -13.22 -6.24
C ALA A 6 -1.91 -11.75 -6.36
N VAL A 7 -3.21 -11.47 -6.45
CA VAL A 7 -3.74 -10.09 -6.45
C VAL A 7 -3.45 -9.37 -5.14
N THR A 8 -3.57 -10.07 -4.00
CA THR A 8 -3.27 -9.49 -2.68
C THR A 8 -1.78 -9.15 -2.53
N GLU A 9 -0.89 -10.03 -2.97
CA GLU A 9 0.56 -9.78 -2.95
C GLU A 9 0.95 -8.63 -3.89
N PHE A 10 0.36 -8.60 -5.08
CA PHE A 10 0.58 -7.51 -6.03
C PHE A 10 0.11 -6.16 -5.47
N GLU A 11 -1.08 -6.10 -4.85
CA GLU A 11 -1.58 -4.90 -4.18
C GLU A 11 -0.63 -4.42 -3.08
N LYS A 12 -0.14 -5.34 -2.22
CA LYS A 12 0.82 -5.01 -1.17
C LYS A 12 2.11 -4.44 -1.75
N ALA A 13 2.65 -5.07 -2.78
CA ALA A 13 3.86 -4.63 -3.46
C ALA A 13 3.68 -3.25 -4.12
N LEU A 14 2.51 -2.99 -4.71
CA LEU A 14 2.17 -1.71 -5.34
C LEU A 14 2.07 -0.59 -4.30
N ILE A 15 1.43 -0.86 -3.16
CA ILE A 15 1.33 0.09 -2.03
C ILE A 15 2.71 0.37 -1.45
N LEU A 16 3.53 -0.66 -1.22
CA LEU A 16 4.90 -0.52 -0.73
C LEU A 16 5.76 0.31 -1.68
N GLN A 17 5.80 0.00 -2.97
CA GLN A 17 6.55 0.79 -3.96
C GLN A 17 6.09 2.24 -4.00
N SER A 18 4.79 2.50 -3.87
CA SER A 18 4.24 3.86 -3.86
C SER A 18 4.62 4.61 -2.59
N LEU A 19 4.65 3.92 -1.45
CA LEU A 19 5.13 4.49 -0.19
C LEU A 19 6.63 4.78 -0.27
N GLU A 20 7.47 3.83 -0.71
CA GLU A 20 8.92 4.04 -0.82
C GLU A 20 9.27 5.17 -1.78
N LYS A 21 8.64 5.22 -2.97
CA LYS A 21 8.82 6.33 -3.93
C LYS A 21 8.40 7.69 -3.39
N THR A 22 7.56 7.72 -2.37
CA THR A 22 7.05 8.96 -1.77
C THR A 22 7.56 9.17 -0.34
N GLU A 23 8.61 8.45 0.06
CA GLU A 23 9.20 8.55 1.41
C GLU A 23 8.19 8.31 2.53
N TRP A 24 7.31 7.32 2.34
CA TRP A 24 6.24 6.94 3.25
C TRP A 24 5.19 8.04 3.50
N VAL A 25 5.15 9.08 2.64
CA VAL A 25 4.14 10.12 2.69
C VAL A 25 2.81 9.56 2.16
N LYS A 26 1.98 9.06 3.08
CA LYS A 26 0.66 8.47 2.81
C LYS A 26 -0.21 9.29 1.85
N ASN A 27 -0.16 10.61 1.94
CA ASN A 27 -0.91 11.51 1.06
C ASN A 27 -0.38 11.50 -0.39
N LYS A 28 0.94 11.48 -0.57
CA LYS A 28 1.58 11.39 -1.89
C LYS A 28 1.42 10.00 -2.49
N ALA A 29 1.59 8.94 -1.70
CA ALA A 29 1.34 7.56 -2.13
C ALA A 29 -0.11 7.37 -2.60
N ALA A 30 -1.09 7.94 -1.87
CA ALA A 30 -2.50 7.87 -2.26
C ALA A 30 -2.76 8.60 -3.58
N LYS A 31 -2.17 9.80 -3.75
CA LYS A 31 -2.21 10.52 -5.03
C LYS A 31 -1.54 9.77 -6.16
N LEU A 32 -0.42 9.10 -5.90
CA LEU A 32 0.34 8.32 -6.89
C LEU A 32 -0.45 7.09 -7.35
N LEU A 33 -1.20 6.46 -6.44
CA LEU A 33 -2.10 5.34 -6.72
C LEU A 33 -3.48 5.78 -7.22
N HIS A 34 -3.72 7.08 -7.40
CA HIS A 34 -5.04 7.65 -7.73
C HIS A 34 -6.16 7.12 -6.81
N LEU A 35 -5.83 6.91 -5.53
CA LEU A 35 -6.73 6.39 -4.52
C LEU A 35 -7.08 7.46 -3.50
N ASN A 36 -8.26 7.34 -2.89
CA ASN A 36 -8.58 8.14 -1.72
C ASN A 36 -7.60 7.81 -0.59
N ARG A 37 -7.05 8.85 0.05
CA ARG A 37 -6.13 8.72 1.20
C ARG A 37 -6.71 7.81 2.29
N THR A 38 -8.01 7.93 2.56
CA THR A 38 -8.73 7.07 3.52
C THR A 38 -8.73 5.61 3.09
N THR A 39 -9.01 5.31 1.81
CA THR A 39 -8.95 3.94 1.26
C THR A 39 -7.54 3.36 1.32
N LEU A 40 -6.51 4.16 1.04
CA LEU A 40 -5.13 3.70 1.15
C LEU A 40 -4.79 3.36 2.60
N VAL A 41 -5.17 4.20 3.56
CA VAL A 41 -4.95 3.97 5.00
C VAL A 41 -5.66 2.71 5.48
N GLU A 42 -6.90 2.49 5.05
CA GLU A 42 -7.68 1.28 5.34
C GLU A 42 -6.99 0.02 4.78
N LYS A 43 -6.49 0.08 3.53
CA LYS A 43 -5.73 -1.02 2.90
C LYS A 43 -4.43 -1.30 3.65
N ILE A 44 -3.66 -0.27 4.02
CA ILE A 44 -2.43 -0.40 4.81
C ILE A 44 -2.71 -1.10 6.14
N LYS A 45 -3.78 -0.70 6.84
CA LYS A 45 -4.21 -1.34 8.09
C LYS A 45 -4.61 -2.80 7.89
N ARG A 46 -5.45 -3.10 6.89
CA ARG A 46 -5.87 -4.48 6.57
C ARG A 46 -4.70 -5.39 6.23
N HIS A 47 -3.75 -4.86 5.46
CA HIS A 47 -2.57 -5.61 5.03
C HIS A 47 -1.43 -5.60 6.06
N HIS A 48 -1.61 -4.93 7.21
CA HIS A 48 -0.59 -4.75 8.25
C HIS A 48 0.75 -4.26 7.69
N LEU A 49 0.70 -3.38 6.68
CA LEU A 49 1.87 -2.76 6.06
C LEU A 49 2.39 -1.65 6.99
N HIS A 50 2.91 -2.04 8.15
CA HIS A 50 3.63 -1.12 9.01
C HIS A 50 5.07 -1.01 8.53
N GLN A 51 5.58 0.22 8.53
CA GLN A 51 7.01 0.44 8.40
C GLN A 51 7.65 -0.30 9.56
N MET A 52 8.30 -1.43 9.28
CA MET A 52 9.07 -2.15 10.28
C MET A 52 10.30 -1.28 10.54
N SER A 53 10.16 -0.31 11.46
CA SER A 53 11.32 0.28 12.12
C SER A 53 11.87 -0.79 13.05
N ALA A 54 12.82 -1.58 12.53
CA ALA A 54 13.74 -2.33 13.38
C ALA A 54 14.67 -1.34 14.08
#